data_AF-A0A972R3I4-F1
#
_entry.id   AF-A0A972R3I4-F1
#
_cell.length_a   1.000
_cell.length_b   1.000
_cell.length_c   1.000
_cell.angle_alpha   90.00
_cell.angle_beta   90.00
_cell.angle_gamma   90.00
#
_symmetry.space_group_name_H-M   'P 1'
#
loop_
_entity.id
_entity.type
_entity.pdbx_description
1 polymer ?
#
loop_
_entity_poly.entity_id
_entity_poly.type
_entity_poly.pdbx_seq_one_letter_code
_entity_poly.pdbx_strand_id
1 'polypeptide(L)'
;STDVINIKKNTSNVIALLPGSDPVLKNEYIVIGAHYDHLGWGQDGSLYRGKTPMVHNGADDNASGVSGCLELAEYFAKSAAKLKRSLIFINFTGEEMGLLGSRWYVNHPTVDLKSIVAMINLDMIGRMVDSTHEINAQGIGTSPVWKSLLTKINEKYNFSIKYIPDGTGPSDHASFYSKNIPTLFFFTGLHSDYHKPSDDVEKINGKGLADVIRFTAEIIRNIDGLDSRPKFTKVKAEKKTVSRFKVYVGTIPDYGADVKGFKISGVSDGSPAEKAGLKGGDIILKFGDMKLLNIYDYMTALSKFEAGDEVPVVVNRGGKLITLTIHLEGK
;
A
#
# COMPACT_ATOMS: atom_id res chain seq x y z
N SER A 1 -4.40 -36.15 -10.87
CA SER A 1 -5.39 -35.16 -10.42
C SER A 1 -4.69 -34.25 -9.42
N THR A 2 -4.96 -32.95 -9.45
CA THR A 2 -4.51 -32.05 -8.38
C THR A 2 -5.67 -31.91 -7.43
N ASP A 3 -5.59 -32.56 -6.26
CA ASP A 3 -6.66 -32.51 -5.29
C ASP A 3 -6.64 -31.14 -4.59
N VAL A 4 -7.72 -30.38 -4.73
CA VAL A 4 -7.87 -29.07 -4.08
C VAL A 4 -8.35 -29.29 -2.65
N ILE A 5 -7.48 -29.01 -1.69
CA ILE A 5 -7.83 -29.03 -0.27
C ILE A 5 -8.41 -27.66 0.11
N ASN A 6 -9.71 -27.60 0.40
CA ASN A 6 -10.35 -26.39 0.88
C ASN A 6 -10.15 -26.24 2.40
N ILE A 7 -9.30 -25.30 2.81
CA ILE A 7 -9.14 -24.92 4.22
C ILE A 7 -10.13 -23.80 4.53
N LYS A 8 -11.01 -24.02 5.52
CA LYS A 8 -11.92 -22.98 6.04
C LYS A 8 -11.44 -22.53 7.41
N LYS A 9 -11.32 -21.21 7.60
CA LYS A 9 -11.04 -20.58 8.89
C LYS A 9 -11.99 -19.41 9.10
N ASN A 10 -12.38 -19.17 10.35
CA ASN A 10 -13.15 -17.99 10.72
C ASN A 10 -12.18 -16.86 11.09
N THR A 11 -12.53 -15.65 10.68
CA THR A 11 -11.87 -14.41 11.07
C THR A 11 -12.91 -13.29 11.06
N SER A 12 -12.56 -12.13 11.59
CA SER A 12 -13.47 -10.99 11.74
C SER A 12 -12.77 -9.68 11.40
N ASN A 13 -13.48 -8.78 10.74
CA ASN A 13 -13.15 -7.36 10.81
C ASN A 13 -13.54 -6.84 12.21
N VAL A 14 -12.78 -5.91 12.74
CA VAL A 14 -13.11 -5.21 14.00
C VAL A 14 -13.55 -3.80 13.66
N ILE A 15 -14.73 -3.39 14.10
CA ILE A 15 -15.36 -2.12 13.70
C ILE A 15 -15.75 -1.33 14.95
N ALA A 16 -15.38 -0.06 15.00
CA ALA A 16 -15.84 0.90 16.00
C ALA A 16 -16.51 2.10 15.33
N LEU A 17 -17.62 2.57 15.89
CA LEU A 17 -18.36 3.75 15.42
C LEU A 17 -18.28 4.86 16.47
N LEU A 18 -17.84 6.04 16.05
CA LEU A 18 -17.90 7.27 16.83
C LEU A 18 -18.95 8.22 16.23
N PRO A 19 -20.12 8.41 16.88
CA PRO A 19 -21.18 9.26 16.35
C PRO A 19 -20.78 10.74 16.27
N GLY A 20 -21.11 11.39 15.15
CA GLY A 20 -21.05 12.84 15.00
C GLY A 20 -22.16 13.56 15.78
N SER A 21 -21.94 14.84 16.08
CA SER A 21 -22.84 15.69 16.87
C SER A 21 -23.86 16.46 16.03
N ASP A 22 -23.63 16.64 14.73
CA ASP A 22 -24.53 17.40 13.85
C ASP A 22 -25.76 16.58 13.47
N PRO A 23 -27.00 17.09 13.64
CA PRO A 23 -28.22 16.31 13.42
C PRO A 23 -28.42 15.86 11.96
N VAL A 24 -27.81 16.56 11.00
CA VAL A 24 -27.87 16.24 9.57
C VAL A 24 -26.67 15.40 9.16
N LEU A 25 -25.46 15.84 9.53
CA LEU A 25 -24.21 15.24 9.04
C LEU A 25 -23.77 13.99 9.82
N LYS A 26 -24.33 13.70 11.01
CA LYS A 26 -23.96 12.49 11.77
C LYS A 26 -24.24 11.18 11.03
N ASN A 27 -25.10 11.18 10.02
CA ASN A 27 -25.38 10.01 9.17
C ASN A 27 -24.50 9.95 7.92
N GLU A 28 -23.52 10.86 7.79
CA GLU A 28 -22.41 10.76 6.87
C GLU A 28 -21.19 10.19 7.62
N TYR A 29 -20.48 9.25 6.99
CA TYR A 29 -19.40 8.50 7.65
C TYR A 29 -18.07 8.69 6.94
N ILE A 30 -17.03 9.02 7.71
CA ILE A 30 -15.64 8.92 7.26
C ILE A 30 -15.09 7.60 7.80
N VAL A 31 -14.61 6.73 6.92
CA VAL A 31 -13.99 5.46 7.31
C VAL A 31 -12.49 5.65 7.46
N ILE A 32 -11.92 5.16 8.55
CA ILE A 32 -10.48 5.04 8.78
C ILE A 32 -10.17 3.55 8.89
N GLY A 33 -9.27 3.04 8.05
CA GLY A 33 -9.00 1.62 7.92
C GLY A 33 -7.51 1.26 7.97
N ALA A 34 -7.21 0.07 8.48
CA ALA A 34 -5.91 -0.60 8.39
C ALA A 34 -6.13 -2.12 8.55
N HIS A 35 -5.42 -2.98 7.83
CA HIS A 35 -5.51 -4.42 8.12
C HIS A 35 -4.68 -4.79 9.35
N TYR A 36 -5.10 -5.84 10.05
CA TYR A 36 -4.40 -6.34 11.25
C TYR A 36 -3.85 -7.75 11.09
N ASP A 37 -4.17 -8.43 9.99
CA ASP A 37 -3.52 -9.70 9.65
C ASP A 37 -2.12 -9.46 9.09
N HIS A 38 -1.29 -10.50 9.19
CA HIS A 38 0.00 -10.61 8.52
C HIS A 38 0.31 -12.10 8.26
N LEU A 39 1.53 -12.42 7.83
CA LEU A 39 1.90 -13.73 7.27
C LEU A 39 2.15 -14.87 8.28
N GLY A 40 2.06 -14.60 9.59
CA GLY A 40 2.25 -15.62 10.63
C GLY A 40 3.61 -16.31 10.51
N TRP A 41 3.65 -17.63 10.23
CA TRP A 41 4.90 -18.39 10.08
C TRP A 41 5.60 -18.25 8.71
N GLY A 42 5.15 -17.33 7.84
CA GLY A 42 5.80 -17.06 6.57
C GLY A 42 5.46 -18.04 5.46
N GLN A 43 4.17 -18.34 5.29
CA GLN A 43 3.66 -19.18 4.20
C GLN A 43 3.61 -18.39 2.88
N ASP A 44 2.46 -18.39 2.20
CA ASP A 44 2.25 -17.62 0.97
C ASP A 44 2.48 -16.13 1.23
N GLY A 45 3.27 -15.48 0.37
CA GLY A 45 3.61 -14.05 0.48
C GLY A 45 4.97 -13.77 1.10
N SER A 46 5.59 -14.70 1.84
CA SER A 46 6.87 -14.45 2.52
C SER A 46 8.04 -14.20 1.55
N LEU A 47 8.84 -13.18 1.85
CA LEU A 47 10.10 -12.86 1.18
C LEU A 47 11.32 -13.40 1.93
N TYR A 48 11.13 -14.12 3.04
CA TYR A 48 12.20 -14.79 3.75
C TYR A 48 12.64 -16.06 3.02
N ARG A 49 13.96 -16.30 2.97
CA ARG A 49 14.59 -17.43 2.27
C ARG A 49 15.48 -18.29 3.17
N GLY A 50 15.42 -18.07 4.48
CA GLY A 50 16.15 -18.92 5.41
C GLY A 50 15.49 -20.30 5.56
N LYS A 51 16.26 -21.24 6.12
CA LYS A 51 15.88 -22.66 6.15
C LYS A 51 14.83 -23.00 7.21
N THR A 52 14.66 -22.14 8.21
CA THR A 52 13.76 -22.40 9.34
C THR A 52 12.59 -21.43 9.27
N PRO A 53 11.32 -21.90 9.28
CA PRO A 53 10.17 -21.02 9.38
C PRO A 53 10.27 -20.08 10.58
N MET A 54 9.92 -18.82 10.38
CA MET A 54 10.02 -17.78 11.39
C MET A 54 8.73 -16.95 11.40
N VAL A 55 8.37 -16.45 12.58
CA VAL A 55 7.20 -15.58 12.73
C VAL A 55 7.48 -14.25 12.03
N HIS A 56 6.51 -13.78 11.26
CA HIS A 56 6.46 -12.47 10.65
C HIS A 56 5.61 -11.61 11.57
N ASN A 57 6.25 -10.71 12.31
CA ASN A 57 5.56 -9.91 13.32
C ASN A 57 4.76 -8.76 12.70
N GLY A 58 5.16 -8.26 11.52
CA GLY A 58 4.40 -7.27 10.78
C GLY A 58 4.34 -5.92 11.47
N ALA A 59 5.48 -5.48 12.04
CA ALA A 59 5.53 -4.26 12.81
C ALA A 59 5.17 -3.03 11.97
N ASP A 60 5.71 -2.93 10.75
CA ASP A 60 5.26 -1.90 9.81
C ASP A 60 4.04 -2.36 9.03
N ASP A 61 4.01 -3.65 8.63
CA ASP A 61 2.99 -4.27 7.79
C ASP A 61 2.12 -5.29 8.57
N ASN A 62 1.04 -4.89 9.22
CA ASN A 62 0.51 -3.53 9.28
C ASN A 62 0.14 -3.08 10.70
N ALA A 63 0.92 -3.51 11.70
CA ALA A 63 0.74 -3.03 13.07
C ALA A 63 0.90 -1.50 13.17
N SER A 64 1.72 -0.88 12.31
CA SER A 64 1.85 0.57 12.21
C SER A 64 0.51 1.25 11.84
N GLY A 65 -0.19 0.77 10.81
CA GLY A 65 -1.51 1.27 10.42
C GLY A 65 -2.58 1.03 11.48
N VAL A 66 -2.58 -0.16 12.10
CA VAL A 66 -3.47 -0.48 13.23
C VAL A 66 -3.25 0.49 14.39
N SER A 67 -1.99 0.75 14.76
CA SER A 67 -1.67 1.69 15.83
C SER A 67 -2.15 3.11 15.52
N GLY A 68 -2.03 3.55 14.26
CA GLY A 68 -2.57 4.82 13.80
C GLY A 68 -4.09 4.87 13.85
N CYS A 69 -4.77 3.79 13.46
CA CYS A 69 -6.23 3.68 13.55
C CYS A 69 -6.72 3.81 15.00
N LEU A 70 -6.06 3.13 15.94
CA LEU A 70 -6.38 3.17 17.37
C LEU A 70 -6.11 4.54 18.00
N GLU A 71 -4.95 5.15 17.70
CA GLU A 71 -4.61 6.50 18.19
C GLU A 71 -5.60 7.56 17.67
N LEU A 72 -5.99 7.48 16.40
CA LEU A 72 -7.01 8.37 15.84
C LEU A 72 -8.36 8.17 16.53
N ALA A 73 -8.76 6.93 16.81
CA ALA A 73 -9.99 6.64 17.54
C ALA A 73 -9.99 7.28 18.94
N GLU A 74 -8.89 7.12 19.70
CA GLU A 74 -8.74 7.75 21.01
C GLU A 74 -8.74 9.29 20.91
N TYR A 75 -7.96 9.85 19.99
CA TYR A 75 -7.86 11.29 19.77
C TYR A 75 -9.22 11.93 19.44
N PHE A 76 -10.00 11.30 18.57
CA PHE A 76 -11.30 11.82 18.18
C PHE A 76 -12.37 11.59 19.25
N ALA A 77 -12.32 10.48 19.99
CA ALA A 77 -13.22 10.25 21.13
C ALA A 77 -13.12 11.38 22.18
N LYS A 78 -11.91 11.87 22.46
CA LYS A 78 -11.67 13.02 23.36
C LYS A 78 -12.28 14.34 22.88
N SER A 79 -12.66 14.44 21.60
CA SER A 79 -13.24 15.65 21.01
C SER A 79 -14.52 15.37 20.20
N ALA A 80 -15.24 14.30 20.54
CA ALA A 80 -16.39 13.81 19.78
C ALA A 80 -17.48 14.86 19.57
N ALA A 81 -17.73 15.71 20.58
CA ALA A 81 -18.71 16.80 20.48
C ALA A 81 -18.41 17.81 19.34
N LYS A 82 -17.16 17.88 18.88
CA LYS A 82 -16.72 18.78 17.80
C LYS A 82 -16.81 18.16 16.41
N LEU A 83 -17.10 16.86 16.29
CA LEU A 83 -17.24 16.17 15.02
C LEU A 83 -18.65 16.33 14.50
N LYS A 84 -18.82 16.81 13.26
CA LYS A 84 -20.15 16.90 12.64
C LYS A 84 -20.59 15.53 12.10
N ARG A 85 -19.70 14.86 11.37
CA ARG A 85 -19.86 13.54 10.76
C ARG A 85 -19.44 12.44 11.72
N SER A 86 -19.98 11.25 11.50
CA SER A 86 -19.56 10.07 12.24
C SER A 86 -18.27 9.50 11.67
N LEU A 87 -17.44 8.92 12.54
CA LEU A 87 -16.23 8.20 12.13
C LEU A 87 -16.45 6.70 12.33
N ILE A 88 -16.04 5.91 11.34
CA ILE A 88 -15.98 4.44 11.45
C ILE A 88 -14.51 4.04 11.39
N PHE A 89 -14.03 3.38 12.44
CA PHE A 89 -12.70 2.78 12.48
C PHE A 89 -12.84 1.30 12.17
N ILE A 90 -12.05 0.79 11.22
CA ILE A 90 -12.11 -0.62 10.83
C ILE A 90 -10.71 -1.21 10.79
N ASN A 91 -10.49 -2.28 11.55
CA ASN A 91 -9.35 -3.16 11.35
C ASN A 91 -9.75 -4.36 10.49
N PHE A 92 -9.20 -4.45 9.29
CA PHE A 92 -9.53 -5.49 8.32
C PHE A 92 -8.71 -6.76 8.53
N THR A 93 -9.29 -7.90 8.18
CA THR A 93 -8.59 -9.19 8.18
C THR A 93 -8.46 -9.75 6.77
N GLY A 94 -7.45 -10.59 6.54
CA GLY A 94 -7.24 -11.28 5.27
C GLY A 94 -6.89 -10.35 4.12
N GLU A 95 -6.23 -9.22 4.40
CA GLU A 95 -5.70 -8.32 3.38
C GLU A 95 -4.65 -9.05 2.53
N GLU A 96 -3.71 -9.72 3.21
CA GLU A 96 -2.56 -10.43 2.64
C GLU A 96 -2.98 -11.59 1.72
N MET A 97 -4.21 -12.06 1.91
CA MET A 97 -4.85 -13.12 1.13
C MET A 97 -5.71 -12.57 -0.03
N GLY A 98 -5.65 -11.27 -0.31
CA GLY A 98 -6.36 -10.61 -1.39
C GLY A 98 -7.58 -9.79 -0.94
N LEU A 99 -7.40 -8.93 0.07
CA LEU A 99 -8.37 -7.94 0.53
C LEU A 99 -9.69 -8.56 1.05
N LEU A 100 -9.64 -9.77 1.63
CA LEU A 100 -10.85 -10.53 1.96
C LEU A 100 -11.78 -9.78 2.90
N GLY A 101 -11.24 -9.17 3.95
CA GLY A 101 -11.98 -8.42 4.96
C GLY A 101 -12.64 -7.16 4.41
N SER A 102 -11.89 -6.29 3.74
CA SER A 102 -12.46 -5.06 3.17
C SER A 102 -13.44 -5.36 2.03
N ARG A 103 -13.17 -6.36 1.17
CA ARG A 103 -14.12 -6.82 0.14
C ARG A 103 -15.40 -7.35 0.77
N TRP A 104 -15.30 -8.08 1.88
CA TRP A 104 -16.48 -8.57 2.59
C TRP A 104 -17.30 -7.41 3.15
N TYR A 105 -16.65 -6.44 3.82
CA TYR A 105 -17.30 -5.27 4.42
C TYR A 105 -18.04 -4.44 3.37
N VAL A 106 -17.41 -4.10 2.24
CA VAL A 106 -18.08 -3.29 1.21
C VAL A 106 -19.22 -4.01 0.48
N ASN A 107 -19.40 -5.32 0.70
CA ASN A 107 -20.56 -6.08 0.21
C ASN A 107 -21.58 -6.38 1.32
N HIS A 108 -21.20 -6.25 2.59
CA HIS A 108 -22.05 -6.47 3.77
C HIS A 108 -21.81 -5.35 4.79
N PRO A 109 -22.08 -4.08 4.43
CA PRO A 109 -21.67 -2.94 5.24
C PRO A 109 -22.58 -2.81 6.47
N THR A 110 -22.04 -2.26 7.55
CA THR A 110 -22.80 -1.98 8.79
C THR A 110 -23.65 -0.71 8.69
N VAL A 111 -23.43 0.10 7.64
CA VAL A 111 -24.17 1.32 7.29
C VAL A 111 -24.44 1.33 5.78
N ASP A 112 -25.32 2.18 5.28
CA ASP A 112 -25.46 2.37 3.82
C ASP A 112 -24.12 2.87 3.24
N LEU A 113 -23.57 2.17 2.24
CA LEU A 113 -22.34 2.59 1.55
C LEU A 113 -22.46 4.00 0.96
N LYS A 114 -23.66 4.40 0.52
CA LYS A 114 -23.90 5.75 0.02
C LYS A 114 -23.69 6.81 1.10
N SER A 115 -23.78 6.45 2.37
CA SER A 115 -23.49 7.36 3.48
C SER A 115 -22.00 7.51 3.79
N ILE A 116 -21.13 6.67 3.22
CA ILE A 116 -19.67 6.78 3.41
C ILE A 116 -19.12 7.87 2.49
N VAL A 117 -18.64 8.98 3.06
CA VAL A 117 -18.17 10.16 2.31
C VAL A 117 -16.73 10.05 1.83
N ALA A 118 -15.92 9.30 2.57
CA ALA A 118 -14.53 9.03 2.24
C ALA A 118 -14.04 7.80 3.02
N MET A 119 -13.02 7.14 2.50
CA MET A 119 -12.25 6.14 3.22
C MET A 119 -10.76 6.53 3.21
N ILE A 120 -10.14 6.52 4.38
CA ILE A 120 -8.71 6.77 4.57
C ILE A 120 -8.08 5.47 5.06
N ASN A 121 -7.14 4.95 4.28
CA ASN A 121 -6.41 3.73 4.59
C ASN A 121 -5.00 4.04 5.08
N LEU A 122 -4.59 3.37 6.14
CA LEU A 122 -3.26 3.44 6.73
C LEU A 122 -2.59 2.07 6.55
N ASP A 123 -1.51 2.04 5.79
CA ASP A 123 -0.75 0.82 5.55
C ASP A 123 0.74 1.12 5.53
N MET A 124 1.52 0.44 6.35
CA MET A 124 2.97 0.62 6.42
C MET A 124 3.37 2.10 6.56
N ILE A 125 2.93 2.71 7.66
CA ILE A 125 3.11 4.14 7.97
C ILE A 125 4.20 4.41 9.02
N GLY A 126 4.94 3.39 9.43
CA GLY A 126 5.92 3.42 10.50
C GLY A 126 7.37 3.50 10.04
N ARG A 127 7.67 3.48 8.74
CA ARG A 127 9.04 3.38 8.20
C ARG A 127 9.50 4.61 7.43
N MET A 128 8.93 5.77 7.78
CA MET A 128 9.35 7.06 7.23
C MET A 128 10.86 7.28 7.36
N VAL A 129 11.48 7.75 6.27
CA VAL A 129 12.89 8.10 6.22
C VAL A 129 13.06 9.59 6.56
N ASP A 130 13.71 9.89 7.69
CA ASP A 130 13.86 11.27 8.20
C ASP A 130 14.53 12.24 7.22
N SER A 131 15.44 11.76 6.38
CA SER A 131 16.14 12.64 5.42
C SER A 131 15.26 13.07 4.25
N THR A 132 14.24 12.28 3.90
CA THR A 132 13.33 12.57 2.78
C THR A 132 11.97 13.08 3.23
N HIS A 133 11.54 12.71 4.45
CA HIS A 133 10.17 12.91 4.95
C HIS A 133 9.12 12.51 3.91
N GLU A 134 9.40 11.44 3.19
CA GLU A 134 8.57 11.00 2.07
C GLU A 134 7.35 10.23 2.56
N ILE A 135 6.20 10.52 1.96
CA ILE A 135 4.97 9.77 2.13
C ILE A 135 4.26 9.64 0.78
N ASN A 136 3.75 8.45 0.49
CA ASN A 136 2.89 8.21 -0.65
C ASN A 136 1.45 8.49 -0.24
N ALA A 137 0.77 9.32 -1.03
CA ALA A 137 -0.64 9.56 -0.93
C ALA A 137 -1.31 9.06 -2.21
N GLN A 138 -1.94 7.90 -2.13
CA GLN A 138 -2.63 7.23 -3.23
C GLN A 138 -4.14 7.48 -3.17
N GLY A 139 -4.84 7.32 -4.30
CA GLY A 139 -6.25 7.66 -4.42
C GLY A 139 -6.51 9.14 -4.70
N ILE A 140 -5.50 9.95 -4.98
CA ILE A 140 -5.64 11.41 -5.13
C ILE A 140 -6.58 11.81 -6.27
N GLY A 141 -6.65 10.99 -7.32
CA GLY A 141 -7.56 11.21 -8.44
C GLY A 141 -9.01 10.83 -8.15
N THR A 142 -9.30 10.21 -7.01
CA THR A 142 -10.66 9.73 -6.66
C THR A 142 -11.59 10.84 -6.20
N SER A 143 -11.08 12.05 -5.97
CA SER A 143 -11.87 13.25 -5.72
C SER A 143 -11.10 14.51 -6.12
N PRO A 144 -11.75 15.52 -6.71
CA PRO A 144 -11.09 16.76 -7.11
C PRO A 144 -10.55 17.57 -5.92
N VAL A 145 -11.01 17.30 -4.70
CA VAL A 145 -10.61 18.08 -3.51
C VAL A 145 -9.33 17.57 -2.85
N TRP A 146 -8.87 16.35 -3.14
CA TRP A 146 -7.76 15.72 -2.45
C TRP A 146 -6.44 16.44 -2.58
N LYS A 147 -6.02 16.74 -3.82
CA LYS A 147 -4.71 17.35 -4.04
C LYS A 147 -4.60 18.72 -3.37
N SER A 148 -5.59 19.59 -3.54
CA SER A 148 -5.56 20.92 -2.92
C SER A 148 -5.66 20.85 -1.40
N LEU A 149 -6.49 19.94 -0.86
CA LEU A 149 -6.62 19.74 0.57
C LEU A 149 -5.30 19.28 1.20
N LEU A 150 -4.68 18.24 0.64
CA LEU A 150 -3.42 17.70 1.15
C LEU A 150 -2.29 18.71 1.01
N THR A 151 -2.16 19.40 -0.12
CA THR A 151 -1.14 20.45 -0.28
C THR A 151 -1.25 21.52 0.81
N LYS A 152 -2.47 21.99 1.09
CA LYS A 152 -2.71 23.02 2.10
C LYS A 152 -2.35 22.53 3.50
N ILE A 153 -2.80 21.34 3.90
CA ILE A 153 -2.47 20.77 5.21
C ILE A 153 -0.96 20.55 5.33
N ASN A 154 -0.32 20.12 4.24
CA ASN A 154 1.10 19.82 4.23
C ASN A 154 2.01 21.04 4.44
N GLU A 155 1.51 22.27 4.31
CA GLU A 155 2.26 23.49 4.68
C GLU A 155 2.71 23.48 6.15
N LYS A 156 2.00 22.74 7.02
CA LYS A 156 2.35 22.58 8.44
C LYS A 156 3.33 21.42 8.69
N TYR A 157 3.27 20.37 7.88
CA TYR A 157 3.98 19.11 8.13
C TYR A 157 5.25 18.96 7.29
N ASN A 158 5.32 19.62 6.14
CA ASN A 158 6.46 19.60 5.21
C ASN A 158 6.86 18.20 4.74
N PHE A 159 5.89 17.29 4.55
CA PHE A 159 6.18 16.01 3.91
C PHE A 159 6.52 16.19 2.44
N SER A 160 7.42 15.35 1.94
CA SER A 160 7.61 15.14 0.51
C SER A 160 6.52 14.17 0.01
N ILE A 161 5.35 14.71 -0.34
CA ILE A 161 4.20 13.89 -0.73
C ILE A 161 4.32 13.44 -2.19
N LYS A 162 4.34 12.12 -2.40
CA LYS A 162 4.14 11.50 -3.71
C LYS A 162 2.66 11.30 -3.97
N TYR A 163 2.10 12.13 -4.85
CA TYR A 163 0.69 12.07 -5.23
C TYR A 163 0.46 11.01 -6.30
N ILE A 164 -0.19 9.91 -5.93
CA ILE A 164 -0.56 8.83 -6.84
C ILE A 164 -2.06 8.94 -7.14
N PRO A 165 -2.45 9.18 -8.42
CA PRO A 165 -3.84 9.44 -8.74
C PRO A 165 -4.74 8.21 -8.62
N ASP A 166 -4.19 7.01 -8.82
CA ASP A 166 -4.97 5.78 -8.90
C ASP A 166 -5.67 5.44 -7.59
N GLY A 167 -6.94 5.04 -7.68
CA GLY A 167 -7.73 4.53 -6.55
C GLY A 167 -7.70 3.00 -6.45
N THR A 168 -7.13 2.31 -7.45
CA THR A 168 -6.75 0.91 -7.32
C THR A 168 -5.38 0.79 -6.67
N GLY A 169 -5.10 -0.33 -6.01
CA GLY A 169 -3.84 -0.55 -5.30
C GLY A 169 -3.89 -1.84 -4.49
N PRO A 170 -2.73 -2.32 -4.00
CA PRO A 170 -2.64 -3.56 -3.24
C PRO A 170 -2.93 -3.30 -1.74
N SER A 171 -4.06 -2.66 -1.41
CA SER A 171 -4.48 -2.47 -0.01
C SER A 171 -5.99 -2.17 0.07
N ASP A 172 -6.55 -2.15 1.27
CA ASP A 172 -8.00 -2.20 1.52
C ASP A 172 -8.81 -1.04 0.93
N HIS A 173 -8.19 0.12 0.69
CA HIS A 173 -8.82 1.25 0.00
C HIS A 173 -9.39 0.87 -1.37
N ALA A 174 -8.76 -0.08 -2.08
CA ALA A 174 -9.21 -0.52 -3.40
C ALA A 174 -10.62 -1.12 -3.37
N SER A 175 -11.00 -1.79 -2.26
CA SER A 175 -12.35 -2.32 -2.05
C SER A 175 -13.40 -1.19 -2.02
N PHE A 176 -13.09 -0.06 -1.38
CA PHE A 176 -13.97 1.11 -1.32
C PHE A 176 -14.02 1.87 -2.64
N TYR A 177 -12.87 2.04 -3.30
CA TYR A 177 -12.81 2.62 -4.65
C TYR A 177 -13.70 1.85 -5.65
N SER A 178 -13.74 0.52 -5.56
CA SER A 178 -14.61 -0.33 -6.39
C SER A 178 -16.11 -0.04 -6.24
N LYS A 179 -16.50 0.59 -5.12
CA LYS A 179 -17.87 1.01 -4.81
C LYS A 179 -18.11 2.50 -5.04
N ASN A 180 -17.22 3.17 -5.78
CA ASN A 180 -17.29 4.60 -6.08
C ASN A 180 -17.22 5.50 -4.82
N ILE A 181 -16.47 5.07 -3.80
CA ILE A 181 -16.20 5.87 -2.61
C ILE A 181 -14.85 6.58 -2.81
N PRO A 182 -14.73 7.90 -2.57
CA PRO A 182 -13.45 8.60 -2.57
C PRO A 182 -12.50 8.01 -1.54
N THR A 183 -11.25 7.75 -1.92
CA THR A 183 -10.26 7.12 -1.04
C THR A 183 -8.97 7.91 -0.96
N LEU A 184 -8.33 7.83 0.20
CA LEU A 184 -6.93 8.21 0.40
C LEU A 184 -6.20 7.01 1.01
N PHE A 185 -5.00 6.73 0.52
CA PHE A 185 -4.15 5.67 1.06
C PHE A 185 -2.78 6.26 1.38
N PHE A 186 -2.36 6.14 2.64
CA PHE A 186 -1.07 6.60 3.13
C PHE A 186 -0.11 5.46 3.37
N PHE A 187 1.10 5.61 2.83
CA PHE A 187 2.15 4.60 2.83
C PHE A 187 3.55 5.24 2.85
N THR A 188 4.44 4.76 3.72
CA THR A 188 5.80 5.33 3.84
C THR A 188 6.85 4.69 2.93
N GLY A 189 6.44 3.75 2.08
CA GLY A 189 7.32 3.08 1.11
C GLY A 189 7.77 1.70 1.58
N LEU A 190 8.19 0.87 0.62
CA LEU A 190 8.73 -0.45 0.95
C LEU A 190 10.13 -0.33 1.54
N HIS A 191 10.51 -1.34 2.32
CA HIS A 191 11.83 -1.49 2.89
C HIS A 191 12.31 -2.95 2.79
N SER A 192 13.59 -3.18 3.11
CA SER A 192 14.24 -4.50 2.99
C SER A 192 13.61 -5.60 3.83
N ASP A 193 12.85 -5.22 4.86
CA ASP A 193 12.21 -6.12 5.83
C ASP A 193 10.76 -6.48 5.48
N TYR A 194 10.17 -5.86 4.45
CA TYR A 194 8.81 -6.14 4.00
C TYR A 194 8.59 -7.65 3.76
N HIS A 195 7.48 -8.20 4.28
CA HIS A 195 7.14 -9.62 4.22
C HIS A 195 8.26 -10.56 4.74
N LYS A 196 9.04 -10.12 5.74
CA LYS A 196 10.07 -10.93 6.39
C LYS A 196 9.90 -10.93 7.91
N PRO A 197 10.47 -11.94 8.60
CA PRO A 197 10.52 -11.97 10.06
C PRO A 197 11.18 -10.74 10.70
N SER A 198 12.01 -10.02 9.94
CA SER A 198 12.71 -8.83 10.42
C SER A 198 11.88 -7.54 10.38
N ASP A 199 10.63 -7.59 9.92
CA ASP A 199 9.69 -6.47 10.08
C ASP A 199 9.22 -6.39 11.55
N ASP A 200 10.08 -5.81 12.36
CA ASP A 200 10.02 -5.82 13.82
C ASP A 200 9.98 -4.41 14.42
N VAL A 201 9.47 -4.31 15.65
CA VAL A 201 9.14 -3.03 16.31
C VAL A 201 10.35 -2.09 16.45
N GLU A 202 11.56 -2.63 16.60
CA GLU A 202 12.80 -1.85 16.71
C GLU A 202 13.13 -1.08 15.42
N LYS A 203 12.47 -1.42 14.32
CA LYS A 203 12.63 -0.78 13.00
C LYS A 203 11.67 0.39 12.80
N ILE A 204 10.68 0.56 13.67
CA ILE A 204 9.68 1.62 13.54
C ILE A 204 10.27 2.99 13.88
N ASN A 205 10.10 3.93 12.95
CA ASN A 205 10.29 5.36 13.19
C ASN A 205 9.04 5.93 13.88
N GLY A 206 9.01 5.86 15.21
CA GLY A 206 7.85 6.32 15.99
C GLY A 206 7.53 7.81 15.83
N LYS A 207 8.53 8.66 15.56
CA LYS A 207 8.30 10.10 15.31
C LYS A 207 7.60 10.30 13.97
N GLY A 208 8.12 9.70 12.91
CA GLY A 208 7.52 9.75 11.57
C GLY A 208 6.09 9.19 11.58
N LEU A 209 5.88 8.05 12.22
CA LEU A 209 4.56 7.46 12.44
C LEU A 209 3.58 8.45 13.09
N ALA A 210 4.00 9.08 14.20
CA ALA A 210 3.17 10.07 14.89
C ALA A 210 2.85 11.29 14.01
N ASP A 211 3.78 11.72 13.16
CA ASP A 211 3.55 12.83 12.23
C ASP A 211 2.54 12.45 11.13
N VAL A 212 2.59 11.23 10.59
CA VAL A 212 1.58 10.70 9.65
C VAL A 212 0.19 10.64 10.30
N ILE A 213 0.12 10.18 11.56
CA ILE A 213 -1.14 10.13 12.32
C ILE A 213 -1.72 11.53 12.53
N ARG A 214 -0.91 12.51 12.95
CA ARG A 214 -1.34 13.90 13.12
C ARG A 214 -1.82 14.51 11.81
N PHE A 215 -1.12 14.27 10.72
CA PHE A 215 -1.53 14.72 9.38
C PHE A 215 -2.86 14.12 8.96
N THR A 216 -3.04 12.82 9.21
CA THR A 216 -4.32 12.13 8.97
C THR A 216 -5.45 12.71 9.81
N ALA A 217 -5.21 13.02 11.09
CA ALA A 217 -6.19 13.69 11.95
C ALA A 217 -6.61 15.06 11.39
N GLU A 218 -5.67 15.85 10.87
CA GLU A 218 -6.00 17.13 10.24
C GLU A 218 -6.80 16.96 8.94
N ILE A 219 -6.51 15.94 8.13
CA ILE A 219 -7.31 15.60 6.96
C ILE A 219 -8.74 15.24 7.37
N ILE A 220 -8.90 14.37 8.37
CA ILE A 220 -10.23 13.98 8.88
C ILE A 220 -11.01 15.20 9.35
N ARG A 221 -10.38 16.10 10.13
CA ARG A 221 -11.04 17.35 10.57
C ARG A 221 -11.44 18.24 9.42
N ASN A 222 -10.63 18.35 8.38
CA ASN A 222 -10.98 19.14 7.21
C ASN A 222 -12.14 18.51 6.43
N ILE A 223 -12.15 17.18 6.23
CA ILE A 223 -13.27 16.47 5.59
C ILE A 223 -14.55 16.65 6.41
N ASP A 224 -14.47 16.50 7.74
CA ASP A 224 -15.58 16.75 8.67
C ASP A 224 -16.12 18.19 8.57
N GLY A 225 -15.24 19.16 8.32
CA GLY A 225 -15.58 20.57 8.16
C GLY A 225 -16.16 20.95 6.79
N LEU A 226 -16.12 20.09 5.77
CA LEU A 226 -16.63 20.42 4.44
C LEU A 226 -18.15 20.58 4.43
N ASP A 227 -18.63 21.66 3.81
CA ASP A 227 -20.07 21.91 3.60
C ASP A 227 -20.72 20.87 2.69
N SER A 228 -19.95 20.29 1.77
CA SER A 228 -20.39 19.23 0.88
C SER A 228 -19.41 18.07 0.90
N ARG A 229 -19.94 16.85 0.85
CA ARG A 229 -19.11 15.64 0.82
C ARG A 229 -18.17 15.63 -0.40
N PRO A 230 -16.98 15.03 -0.27
CA PRO A 230 -16.07 14.83 -1.40
C PRO A 230 -16.78 14.12 -2.57
N LYS A 231 -16.64 14.67 -3.78
CA LYS A 231 -17.22 14.06 -4.99
C LYS A 231 -16.33 12.95 -5.49
N PHE A 232 -16.91 11.78 -5.78
CA PHE A 232 -16.17 10.71 -6.41
C PHE A 232 -15.85 11.01 -7.88
N THR A 233 -14.61 10.75 -8.25
CA THR A 233 -14.13 10.75 -9.62
C THR A 233 -13.57 9.37 -9.93
N LYS A 234 -14.08 8.74 -11.00
CA LYS A 234 -13.48 7.50 -11.49
C LYS A 234 -12.18 7.84 -12.22
N VAL A 235 -11.07 7.31 -11.72
CA VAL A 235 -9.77 7.45 -12.35
C VAL A 235 -9.75 6.54 -13.58
N LYS A 236 -9.43 7.09 -14.74
CA LYS A 236 -9.22 6.28 -15.95
C LYS A 236 -7.97 5.44 -15.72
N ALA A 237 -8.14 4.15 -15.53
CA ALA A 237 -7.03 3.22 -15.51
C ALA A 237 -6.27 3.34 -16.85
N GLU A 238 -4.98 3.63 -16.81
CA GLU A 238 -4.11 3.15 -17.87
C GLU A 238 -4.22 1.63 -17.82
N LYS A 239 -4.76 1.01 -18.87
CA LYS A 239 -4.87 -0.46 -18.96
C LYS A 239 -3.46 -1.06 -18.90
N LYS A 240 -3.00 -1.43 -17.70
CA LYS A 240 -1.79 -2.21 -17.51
C LYS A 240 -2.22 -3.58 -17.02
N THR A 241 -2.34 -4.49 -17.99
CA THR A 241 -2.59 -5.92 -17.76
C THR A 241 -1.46 -6.49 -16.92
N VAL A 242 -1.72 -6.78 -15.64
CA VAL A 242 -0.79 -7.53 -14.80
C VAL A 242 -0.95 -9.01 -15.16
N SER A 243 -0.11 -9.51 -16.07
CA SER A 243 -0.08 -10.94 -16.43
C SER A 243 0.60 -11.75 -15.32
N ARG A 244 0.06 -12.94 -15.01
CA ARG A 244 0.77 -13.91 -14.16
C ARG A 244 2.09 -14.30 -14.83
N PHE A 245 3.18 -14.35 -14.07
CA PHE A 245 4.50 -14.79 -14.53
C PHE A 245 5.00 -15.95 -13.67
N LYS A 246 5.76 -16.87 -14.29
CA LYS A 246 6.23 -18.13 -13.69
C LYS A 246 7.71 -18.10 -13.26
N VAL A 247 8.39 -16.99 -13.52
CA VAL A 247 9.83 -16.83 -13.32
C VAL A 247 10.14 -15.94 -12.11
N TYR A 248 11.22 -16.27 -11.42
CA TYR A 248 11.80 -15.52 -10.33
C TYR A 248 13.10 -14.87 -10.78
N VAL A 249 13.24 -13.57 -10.49
CA VAL A 249 14.46 -12.78 -10.79
C VAL A 249 15.13 -12.29 -9.50
N GLY A 250 14.35 -11.96 -8.47
CA GLY A 250 14.87 -11.48 -7.19
C GLY A 250 15.26 -10.00 -7.15
N THR A 251 14.77 -9.18 -8.09
CA THR A 251 14.84 -7.72 -8.00
C THR A 251 13.90 -7.20 -6.91
N ILE A 252 14.35 -6.21 -6.14
CA ILE A 252 13.52 -5.49 -5.17
C ILE A 252 13.11 -4.15 -5.81
N PRO A 253 11.81 -3.95 -6.14
CA PRO A 253 11.36 -2.72 -6.77
C PRO A 253 11.55 -1.47 -5.90
N ASP A 254 11.84 -0.35 -6.55
CA ASP A 254 11.68 0.98 -5.98
C ASP A 254 10.40 1.62 -6.57
N TYR A 255 9.25 1.35 -5.93
CA TYR A 255 7.95 1.86 -6.37
C TYR A 255 7.81 3.38 -6.25
N GLY A 256 8.72 4.05 -5.52
CA GLY A 256 8.70 5.50 -5.35
C GLY A 256 9.40 6.25 -6.49
N ALA A 257 10.12 5.58 -7.39
CA ALA A 257 10.96 6.28 -8.35
C ALA A 257 10.19 6.77 -9.59
N ASP A 258 10.14 8.09 -9.80
CA ASP A 258 9.68 8.69 -11.06
C ASP A 258 10.82 8.73 -12.08
N VAL A 259 11.15 7.56 -12.62
CA VAL A 259 12.19 7.40 -13.64
C VAL A 259 11.67 6.65 -14.86
N LYS A 260 12.21 6.95 -16.04
CA LYS A 260 11.94 6.16 -17.26
C LYS A 260 12.71 4.84 -17.17
N GLY A 261 12.01 3.79 -16.75
CA GLY A 261 12.55 2.45 -16.55
C GLY A 261 12.01 1.79 -15.28
N PHE A 262 12.49 0.60 -14.99
CA PHE A 262 12.19 -0.10 -13.74
C PHE A 262 13.37 0.07 -12.77
N LYS A 263 13.24 0.97 -11.79
CA LYS A 263 14.27 1.15 -10.77
C LYS A 263 14.17 0.09 -9.69
N ILE A 264 15.32 -0.42 -9.28
CA ILE A 264 15.44 -1.38 -8.19
C ILE A 264 16.13 -0.73 -7.00
N SER A 265 15.58 -0.94 -5.81
CA SER A 265 16.18 -0.53 -4.53
C SER A 265 17.26 -1.51 -4.09
N GLY A 266 17.18 -2.76 -4.56
CA GLY A 266 18.15 -3.81 -4.28
C GLY A 266 17.88 -5.09 -5.06
N VAL A 267 18.64 -6.12 -4.71
CA VAL A 267 18.47 -7.51 -5.17
C VAL A 267 18.46 -8.43 -3.96
N SER A 268 17.79 -9.57 -4.07
CA SER A 268 17.78 -10.59 -3.02
C SER A 268 19.05 -11.44 -3.07
N ASP A 269 19.62 -11.79 -1.92
CA ASP A 269 20.79 -12.66 -1.84
C ASP A 269 20.53 -14.03 -2.48
N GLY A 270 21.51 -14.53 -3.23
CA GLY A 270 21.44 -15.78 -3.96
C GLY A 270 20.50 -15.78 -5.19
N SER A 271 19.89 -14.63 -5.51
CA SER A 271 18.92 -14.55 -6.61
C SER A 271 19.59 -14.53 -8.01
N PRO A 272 18.84 -14.86 -9.07
CA PRO A 272 19.28 -14.63 -10.45
C PRO A 272 19.78 -13.20 -10.71
N ALA A 273 19.12 -12.19 -10.14
CA ALA A 273 19.52 -10.80 -10.26
C ALA A 273 20.90 -10.54 -9.64
N GLU A 274 21.15 -11.05 -8.44
CA GLU A 274 22.46 -10.90 -7.78
C GLU A 274 23.55 -11.65 -8.55
N LYS A 275 23.29 -12.89 -8.96
CA LYS A 275 24.23 -13.71 -9.75
C LYS A 275 24.59 -13.04 -11.08
N ALA A 276 23.62 -12.38 -11.72
CA ALA A 276 23.83 -11.61 -12.95
C ALA A 276 24.51 -10.25 -12.71
N GLY A 277 24.72 -9.84 -11.46
CA GLY A 277 25.42 -8.61 -11.09
C GLY A 277 24.56 -7.35 -11.08
N LEU A 278 23.23 -7.47 -10.99
CA LEU A 278 22.34 -6.34 -10.70
C LEU A 278 22.59 -5.79 -9.29
N LYS A 279 22.38 -4.48 -9.11
CA LYS A 279 22.66 -3.77 -7.85
C LYS A 279 21.55 -2.78 -7.52
N GLY A 280 21.37 -2.49 -6.24
CA GLY A 280 20.49 -1.41 -5.79
C GLY A 280 20.89 -0.08 -6.45
N GLY A 281 19.89 0.68 -6.91
CA GLY A 281 20.06 1.92 -7.67
C GLY A 281 20.12 1.74 -9.19
N ASP A 282 20.15 0.51 -9.71
CA ASP A 282 20.02 0.28 -11.15
C ASP A 282 18.62 0.68 -11.67
N ILE A 283 18.59 1.26 -12.87
CA ILE A 283 17.35 1.49 -13.61
C ILE A 283 17.35 0.54 -14.81
N ILE A 284 16.49 -0.48 -14.78
CA ILE A 284 16.34 -1.45 -15.86
C ILE A 284 15.56 -0.81 -17.01
N LEU A 285 16.18 -0.71 -18.17
CA LEU A 285 15.65 -0.06 -19.38
C LEU A 285 15.16 -1.07 -20.41
N LYS A 286 15.73 -2.28 -20.44
CA LYS A 286 15.26 -3.38 -21.26
C LYS A 286 15.38 -4.72 -20.55
N PHE A 287 14.44 -5.61 -20.83
CA PHE A 287 14.44 -7.00 -20.37
C PHE A 287 14.06 -7.90 -21.56
N GLY A 288 15.05 -8.63 -22.07
CA GLY A 288 15.00 -9.21 -23.40
C GLY A 288 14.86 -8.12 -24.46
N ASP A 289 13.95 -8.32 -25.42
CA ASP A 289 13.65 -7.33 -26.45
C ASP A 289 12.71 -6.21 -25.96
N MET A 290 12.12 -6.36 -24.78
CA MET A 290 11.16 -5.39 -24.27
C MET A 290 11.84 -4.18 -23.63
N LYS A 291 11.45 -3.00 -24.10
CA LYS A 291 11.78 -1.73 -23.42
C LYS A 291 10.86 -1.51 -22.23
N LEU A 292 11.45 -1.13 -21.09
CA LEU A 292 10.74 -0.87 -19.86
C LEU A 292 10.64 0.64 -19.64
N LEU A 293 9.45 1.13 -19.35
CA LEU A 293 9.20 2.51 -18.94
C LEU A 293 8.83 2.61 -17.46
N ASN A 294 8.35 1.52 -16.85
CA ASN A 294 7.95 1.41 -15.46
C ASN A 294 7.96 -0.06 -14.99
N ILE A 295 7.62 -0.30 -13.73
CA ILE A 295 7.57 -1.66 -13.15
C ILE A 295 6.52 -2.58 -13.80
N TYR A 296 5.39 -2.06 -14.27
CA TYR A 296 4.37 -2.92 -14.86
C TYR A 296 4.82 -3.49 -16.21
N ASP A 297 5.64 -2.73 -16.96
CA ASP A 297 6.28 -3.24 -18.17
C ASP A 297 7.24 -4.38 -17.82
N TYR A 298 7.94 -4.27 -16.69
CA TYR A 298 8.79 -5.34 -16.17
C TYR A 298 7.97 -6.58 -15.80
N MET A 299 6.87 -6.43 -15.05
CA MET A 299 5.98 -7.56 -14.73
C MET A 299 5.40 -8.22 -16.00
N THR A 300 5.09 -7.43 -17.02
CA THR A 300 4.65 -7.93 -18.33
C THR A 300 5.79 -8.63 -19.07
N ALA A 301 7.03 -8.16 -18.93
CA ALA A 301 8.19 -8.83 -19.50
C ALA A 301 8.34 -10.22 -18.89
N LEU A 302 8.25 -10.33 -17.57
CA LEU A 302 8.37 -11.60 -16.84
C LEU A 302 7.35 -12.65 -17.31
N SER A 303 6.15 -12.24 -17.73
CA SER A 303 5.15 -13.22 -18.19
C SER A 303 5.46 -13.88 -19.53
N LYS A 304 6.50 -13.41 -20.23
CA LYS A 304 6.93 -13.95 -21.54
C LYS A 304 8.03 -15.01 -21.46
N PHE A 305 8.58 -15.24 -20.28
CA PHE A 305 9.72 -16.12 -20.08
C PHE A 305 9.39 -17.30 -19.18
N GLU A 306 10.19 -18.36 -19.31
CA GLU A 306 10.12 -19.58 -18.53
C GLU A 306 11.40 -19.79 -17.70
N ALA A 307 11.34 -20.71 -16.74
CA ALA A 307 12.50 -21.07 -15.94
C ALA A 307 13.56 -21.71 -16.84
N GLY A 308 14.82 -21.29 -16.70
CA GLY A 308 15.94 -21.72 -17.53
C GLY A 308 16.26 -20.77 -18.68
N ASP A 309 15.40 -19.79 -18.98
CA ASP A 309 15.68 -18.80 -20.02
C ASP A 309 16.86 -17.89 -19.64
N GLU A 310 17.72 -17.60 -20.62
CA GLU A 310 18.76 -16.58 -20.51
C GLU A 310 18.28 -15.28 -21.14
N VAL A 311 18.14 -14.24 -20.32
CA VAL A 311 17.54 -12.98 -20.76
C VAL A 311 18.55 -11.85 -20.66
N PRO A 312 18.88 -11.16 -21.78
CA PRO A 312 19.69 -9.96 -21.72
C PRO A 312 18.91 -8.81 -21.10
N VAL A 313 19.54 -8.06 -20.20
CA VAL A 313 18.95 -6.98 -19.44
C VAL A 313 19.84 -5.75 -19.56
N VAL A 314 19.29 -4.65 -20.06
CA VAL A 314 20.01 -3.38 -20.19
C VAL A 314 19.63 -2.49 -19.01
N VAL A 315 20.63 -2.06 -18.25
CA VAL A 315 20.48 -1.19 -17.10
C VAL A 315 21.25 0.11 -17.24
N ASN A 316 20.72 1.19 -16.68
CA ASN A 316 21.46 2.41 -16.42
C ASN A 316 21.94 2.40 -14.97
N ARG A 317 23.26 2.35 -14.77
CA ARG A 317 23.93 2.40 -13.47
C ARG A 317 24.75 3.67 -13.38
N GLY A 318 24.27 4.64 -12.60
CA GLY A 318 24.98 5.90 -12.39
C GLY A 318 25.28 6.68 -13.68
N GLY A 319 24.40 6.60 -14.69
CA GLY A 319 24.54 7.25 -16.00
C GLY A 319 25.18 6.39 -17.10
N LYS A 320 25.67 5.19 -16.78
CA LYS A 320 26.28 4.27 -17.75
C LYS A 320 25.33 3.14 -18.11
N LEU A 321 25.22 2.84 -19.41
CA LEU A 321 24.47 1.69 -19.91
C LEU A 321 25.32 0.42 -19.78
N ILE A 322 24.75 -0.61 -19.16
CA ILE A 322 25.37 -1.92 -18.94
C ILE A 322 24.38 -2.98 -19.41
N THR A 323 24.85 -3.97 -20.17
CA THR A 323 24.06 -5.16 -20.50
C THR A 323 24.52 -6.32 -19.63
N LEU A 324 23.58 -6.94 -18.94
CA LEU A 324 23.77 -8.13 -18.12
C LEU A 324 22.94 -9.27 -18.70
N THR A 325 23.28 -10.52 -18.39
CA THR A 325 22.50 -11.69 -18.78
C THR A 325 22.00 -12.36 -17.51
N ILE A 326 20.68 -12.55 -17.41
CA ILE A 326 20.05 -13.20 -16.26
C ILE A 326 19.59 -14.59 -16.67
N HIS A 327 20.00 -15.60 -15.90
CA HIS A 327 19.47 -16.96 -16.00
C HIS A 327 18.25 -17.08 -15.09
N LEU A 328 17.05 -17.17 -15.67
CA LEU A 328 15.80 -17.13 -14.91
C LEU A 328 15.56 -18.43 -14.15
N GLU A 329 15.15 -18.32 -12.89
CA GLU A 329 14.78 -19.47 -12.07
C GLU A 329 13.25 -19.56 -11.96
N GLY A 330 12.72 -20.76 -11.71
CA GLY A 330 11.27 -20.95 -11.50
C GLY A 330 10.82 -20.37 -10.16
N LYS A 331 9.55 -19.93 -10.10
CA LYS A 331 8.92 -19.50 -8.85
C LYS A 331 8.28 -20.67 -8.11
#